data_AF-A0A6J6EED6-F1
#
_entry.id   AF-A0A6J6EED6-F1
#
_cell.length_a   1.000
_cell.length_b   1.000
_cell.length_c   1.000
_cell.angle_alpha   90.00
_cell.angle_beta   90.00
_cell.angle_gamma   90.00
#
_symmetry.space_group_name_H-M   'P 1'
#
loop_
_entity.id
_entity.type
_entity.pdbx_description
1 polymer ?
#
loop_
_entity_poly.entity_id
_entity_poly.type
_entity_poly.pdbx_seq_one_letter_code
_entity_poly.pdbx_strand_id
1 'polypeptide(L)'
;MQGVVAHELAHVANRDTLVSAVAATTAGALALMSDLLIRMMWFGGARKSSNNGGNPLVLVAALLALILAPIAASLLKSAISRKREALADATAVAYTRNPAGLRRALETLAADSTVVNQRSTAVAHVWIESPLDAKAAARLFATHPPIEDRIALLRQMENGQL
;
A
#
# COMPACT_ATOMS: atom_id res chain seq x y z
N MET A 1 -10.20 0.99 -24.13
CA MET A 1 -9.52 2.29 -23.91
C MET A 1 -10.29 3.22 -22.99
N GLN A 2 -11.60 3.47 -23.21
CA GLN A 2 -12.39 4.37 -22.34
C GLN A 2 -12.39 3.97 -20.85
N GLY A 3 -12.45 2.67 -20.54
CA GLY A 3 -12.44 2.19 -19.15
C GLY A 3 -11.16 2.52 -18.37
N VAL A 4 -9.99 2.34 -18.99
CA VAL A 4 -8.68 2.63 -18.35
C VAL A 4 -8.51 4.14 -18.15
N VAL A 5 -8.85 4.95 -19.16
CA VAL A 5 -8.79 6.41 -19.02
C VAL A 5 -9.74 6.91 -17.93
N ALA A 6 -10.93 6.32 -17.82
CA ALA A 6 -11.87 6.66 -16.75
C ALA A 6 -11.36 6.23 -15.36
N HIS A 7 -10.58 5.14 -15.27
CA HIS A 7 -9.92 4.71 -14.03
C HIS A 7 -8.83 5.69 -13.60
N GLU A 8 -7.97 6.14 -14.52
CA GLU A 8 -6.95 7.15 -14.20
C GLU A 8 -7.58 8.49 -13.81
N LEU A 9 -8.63 8.92 -14.51
CA LEU A 9 -9.40 10.10 -14.14
C LEU A 9 -10.10 9.94 -12.79
N ALA A 10 -10.51 8.72 -12.43
CA ALA A 10 -11.11 8.44 -11.13
C ALA A 10 -10.09 8.66 -10.00
N HIS A 11 -8.81 8.29 -10.15
CA HIS A 11 -7.80 8.59 -9.13
C HIS A 11 -7.65 10.10 -8.87
N VAL A 12 -7.73 10.91 -9.94
CA VAL A 12 -7.69 12.37 -9.83
C VAL A 12 -8.97 12.90 -9.18
N ALA A 13 -10.14 12.45 -9.63
CA ALA A 13 -11.44 12.86 -9.10
C ALA A 13 -11.58 12.52 -7.61
N ASN A 14 -11.06 11.36 -7.21
CA ASN A 14 -11.11 10.86 -5.84
C ASN A 14 -9.97 11.35 -4.94
N ARG A 15 -9.03 12.14 -5.51
CA ARG A 15 -7.92 12.79 -4.80
C ARG A 15 -7.00 11.80 -4.08
N ASP A 16 -6.65 10.71 -4.73
CA ASP A 16 -5.92 9.60 -4.10
C ASP A 16 -4.51 10.01 -3.64
N THR A 17 -3.88 10.94 -4.37
CA THR A 17 -2.61 11.57 -3.99
C THR A 17 -2.74 12.39 -2.72
N LEU A 18 -3.82 13.17 -2.58
CA LEU A 18 -4.09 13.94 -1.37
C LEU A 18 -4.34 13.02 -0.17
N VAL A 19 -5.14 11.97 -0.34
CA VAL A 19 -5.40 10.97 0.71
C VAL A 19 -4.09 10.35 1.19
N SER A 20 -3.21 9.97 0.25
CA SER A 20 -1.90 9.41 0.57
C SER A 20 -1.00 10.41 1.28
N ALA A 21 -1.00 11.68 0.84
CA ALA A 21 -0.21 12.75 1.45
C ALA A 21 -0.66 13.06 2.89
N VAL A 22 -1.98 13.13 3.11
CA VAL A 22 -2.56 13.33 4.46
C VAL A 22 -2.22 12.14 5.35
N ALA A 23 -2.43 10.91 4.88
CA ALA A 23 -2.09 9.71 5.65
C ALA A 23 -0.61 9.66 6.04
N ALA A 24 0.30 9.96 5.09
CA ALA A 24 1.74 10.00 5.34
C ALA A 24 2.12 11.11 6.33
N THR A 25 1.53 12.30 6.19
CA THR A 25 1.81 13.43 7.08
C THR A 25 1.33 13.16 8.49
N THR A 26 0.12 12.60 8.66
CA THR A 26 -0.41 12.22 9.98
C THR A 26 0.42 11.11 10.62
N ALA A 27 0.78 10.06 9.86
CA ALA A 27 1.64 9.00 10.36
C ALA A 27 3.03 9.52 10.76
N GLY A 28 3.60 10.42 9.97
CA GLY A 28 4.88 11.08 10.27
C GLY A 28 4.80 11.93 11.54
N ALA A 29 3.74 12.72 11.72
CA ALA A 29 3.53 13.52 12.92
C ALA A 29 3.44 12.62 14.18
N LEU A 30 2.69 11.52 14.11
CA LEU A 30 2.58 10.56 15.22
C LEU A 30 3.92 9.86 15.52
N ALA A 31 4.70 9.54 14.49
CA ALA A 31 6.02 8.94 14.66
C ALA A 31 6.99 9.91 15.36
N LEU A 32 7.00 11.18 14.96
CA LEU A 32 7.80 12.23 15.60
C LEU A 32 7.38 12.47 17.06
N MET A 33 6.07 12.51 17.33
CA MET A 33 5.56 12.62 18.69
C MET A 33 5.98 11.43 19.55
N SER A 34 5.88 10.21 19.01
CA SER A 34 6.27 8.99 19.72
C SER A 34 7.77 8.96 20.02
N ASP A 35 8.61 9.30 19.05
CA ASP A 35 10.07 9.40 19.21
C ASP A 35 10.44 10.45 20.27
N LEU A 36 9.79 11.62 20.26
CA LEU A 36 10.01 12.65 21.28
C LEU A 36 9.66 12.16 22.68
N LEU A 37 8.50 11.52 22.85
CA LEU A 37 8.06 10.99 24.15
C LEU A 37 9.01 9.90 24.67
N ILE A 38 9.46 8.99 23.80
CA ILE A 38 10.43 7.95 24.16
C ILE A 38 11.75 8.57 24.58
N ARG A 39 12.27 9.55 23.84
CA ARG A 39 13.49 10.28 24.21
C ARG A 39 13.33 11.02 25.53
N MET A 40 12.20 11.68 25.76
CA MET A 40 11.92 12.36 27.03
C MET A 40 11.88 11.38 28.21
N MET A 41 11.30 10.19 28.04
CA MET A 41 11.30 9.16 29.09
C MET A 41 12.71 8.61 29.35
N TRP A 42 13.49 8.37 28.30
CA TRP A 42 14.84 7.79 28.41
C TRP A 42 15.88 8.78 28.94
N PHE A 43 15.88 10.02 28.44
CA PHE A 43 16.85 11.06 28.79
C PHE A 43 16.38 11.96 29.94
N GLY A 44 15.06 12.09 30.18
CA GLY A 44 14.49 12.86 31.30
C GLY A 44 14.41 12.08 32.62
N GLY A 45 14.37 10.75 32.58
CA GLY A 45 14.37 9.88 33.77
C GLY A 45 15.76 9.62 34.39
N ALA A 46 16.84 9.96 33.67
CA ALA A 46 18.22 9.64 34.07
C ALA A 46 18.73 10.38 35.32
N ARG A 47 17.98 11.36 35.86
CA ARG A 47 18.36 12.04 37.12
C ARG A 47 17.84 11.35 38.39
N LYS A 48 17.08 10.24 38.29
CA LYS A 48 16.43 9.68 39.48
C LYS A 48 16.31 8.14 39.49
N SER A 49 17.41 7.40 39.30
CA SER A 49 17.57 6.11 39.99
C SER A 49 18.99 5.58 39.84
N SER A 50 19.77 5.69 40.91
CA SER A 50 21.11 5.12 41.03
C SER A 50 21.09 3.60 41.29
N ASN A 51 19.97 2.88 41.16
CA ASN A 51 19.95 1.48 41.63
C ASN A 51 18.94 0.52 40.97
N ASN A 52 18.58 0.69 39.69
CA ASN A 52 17.82 -0.38 39.03
C ASN A 52 18.22 -0.49 37.56
N GLY A 53 18.84 -1.61 37.20
CA GLY A 53 19.15 -1.96 35.82
C GLY A 53 17.90 -1.83 34.95
N GLY A 54 18.05 -1.26 33.75
CA GLY A 54 16.94 -1.05 32.82
C GLY A 54 16.13 -2.33 32.65
N ASN A 55 14.81 -2.25 32.85
CA ASN A 55 13.95 -3.42 32.84
C ASN A 55 14.08 -4.14 31.47
N PRO A 56 14.60 -5.38 31.42
CA PRO A 56 14.84 -6.09 30.17
C PRO A 56 13.56 -6.28 29.34
N LEU A 57 12.37 -6.27 29.97
CA LEU A 57 11.08 -6.25 29.26
C LEU A 57 10.89 -5.01 28.37
N VAL A 58 11.37 -3.84 28.80
CA VAL A 58 11.24 -2.59 28.03
C VAL A 58 12.14 -2.62 26.79
N LEU A 59 13.36 -3.16 26.93
CA LEU A 59 14.28 -3.36 25.81
C LEU A 59 13.70 -4.33 24.77
N VAL A 60 13.14 -5.45 25.22
CA VAL A 60 12.50 -6.43 24.34
C VAL A 60 11.28 -5.82 23.63
N ALA A 61 10.44 -5.06 24.35
CA ALA A 61 9.29 -4.39 23.76
C ALA A 61 9.70 -3.33 22.70
N ALA A 62 10.76 -2.56 22.97
CA ALA A 62 11.29 -1.58 22.02
C ALA A 62 11.85 -2.27 20.76
N LEU A 63 12.56 -3.40 20.92
CA LEU A 63 13.08 -4.18 19.80
C LEU A 63 11.96 -4.76 18.93
N LEU A 64 10.90 -5.29 19.56
CA LEU A 64 9.72 -5.77 18.85
C LEU A 64 9.00 -4.64 18.11
N ALA A 65 8.82 -3.48 18.74
CA ALA A 65 8.21 -2.32 18.10
C ALA A 65 9.01 -1.84 16.88
N LEU A 66 10.34 -1.84 16.95
CA LEU A 66 11.22 -1.46 15.85
C LEU A 66 11.01 -2.34 14.60
N ILE A 67 10.78 -3.64 14.79
CA ILE A 67 10.55 -4.59 13.69
C ILE A 67 9.09 -4.55 13.22
N LEU A 68 8.13 -4.50 14.15
CA LEU A 68 6.70 -4.58 13.83
C LEU A 68 6.15 -3.29 13.25
N ALA A 69 6.65 -2.12 13.64
CA ALA A 69 6.19 -0.83 13.15
C ALA A 69 6.28 -0.67 11.60
N PRO A 70 7.43 -0.94 10.93
CA PRO A 70 7.51 -0.82 9.47
C PRO A 70 6.60 -1.84 8.76
N ILE A 71 6.46 -3.04 9.32
CA ILE A 71 5.54 -4.05 8.78
C ILE A 71 4.09 -3.55 8.87
N ALA A 72 3.67 -3.07 10.04
CA ALA A 72 2.34 -2.50 10.22
C ALA A 72 2.07 -1.31 9.28
N ALA A 73 3.05 -0.41 9.13
CA ALA A 73 2.95 0.73 8.22
C ALA A 73 2.81 0.29 6.75
N SER A 74 3.60 -0.70 6.31
CA SER A 74 3.49 -1.25 4.95
C SER A 74 2.14 -1.91 4.69
N LEU A 75 1.60 -2.66 5.65
CA LEU A 75 0.31 -3.32 5.54
C LEU A 75 -0.82 -2.30 5.48
N LEU A 76 -0.76 -1.25 6.30
CA LEU A 76 -1.71 -0.15 6.26
C LEU A 76 -1.67 0.57 4.90
N LYS A 77 -0.48 0.92 4.39
CA LYS A 77 -0.31 1.55 3.08
C LYS A 77 -0.90 0.67 1.97
N SER A 78 -0.58 -0.61 1.97
CA SER A 78 -1.08 -1.57 0.99
C SER A 78 -2.60 -1.72 1.08
N ALA A 79 -3.18 -1.73 2.28
CA ALA A 79 -4.63 -1.77 2.47
C ALA A 79 -5.34 -0.52 1.95
N ILE A 80 -4.80 0.68 2.22
CA ILE A 80 -5.33 1.95 1.68
C ILE A 80 -5.28 1.93 0.15
N SER A 81 -4.14 1.52 -0.42
CA SER A 81 -3.96 1.42 -1.87
C SER A 81 -5.01 0.50 -2.51
N ARG A 82 -5.22 -0.71 -1.96
CA ARG A 82 -6.25 -1.64 -2.46
C ARG A 82 -7.66 -1.07 -2.42
N LYS A 83 -8.02 -0.36 -1.34
CA LYS A 83 -9.33 0.29 -1.24
C LYS A 83 -9.49 1.41 -2.26
N ARG A 84 -8.40 2.12 -2.57
CA ARG A 84 -8.39 3.22 -3.53
C ARG A 84 -8.59 2.75 -4.96
N GLU A 85 -7.95 1.64 -5.34
CA GLU A 85 -8.13 0.95 -6.62
C GLU A 85 -9.57 0.47 -6.83
N ALA A 86 -10.17 -0.18 -5.83
CA ALA A 86 -11.55 -0.65 -5.91
C ALA A 86 -12.55 0.51 -6.06
N LEU A 87 -12.29 1.64 -5.40
CA LEU A 87 -13.09 2.84 -5.54
C LEU A 87 -12.89 3.47 -6.93
N ALA A 88 -11.66 3.50 -7.45
CA ALA A 88 -11.38 3.98 -8.80
C ALA A 88 -12.08 3.14 -9.87
N ASP A 89 -12.12 1.82 -9.72
CA ASP A 89 -12.89 0.91 -10.59
C ASP A 89 -14.39 1.25 -10.56
N ALA A 90 -14.97 1.40 -9.37
CA ALA A 90 -16.38 1.76 -9.23
C ALA A 90 -16.70 3.13 -9.85
N THR A 91 -15.85 4.13 -9.64
CA THR A 91 -16.01 5.47 -10.24
C THR A 91 -15.87 5.42 -11.77
N ALA A 92 -14.92 4.64 -12.30
CA ALA A 92 -14.73 4.47 -13.73
C ALA A 92 -15.97 3.82 -14.39
N VAL A 93 -16.56 2.82 -13.73
CA VAL A 93 -17.83 2.21 -14.15
C VAL A 93 -18.97 3.22 -14.08
N ALA A 94 -19.05 4.04 -13.02
CA ALA A 94 -20.07 5.08 -12.89
C ALA A 94 -20.00 6.12 -14.03
N TYR A 95 -18.79 6.51 -14.45
CA TYR A 95 -18.58 7.47 -15.55
C TYR A 95 -18.81 6.86 -16.93
N THR A 96 -18.34 5.65 -17.17
CA THR A 96 -18.43 5.01 -18.50
C THR A 96 -19.71 4.23 -18.73
N ARG A 97 -20.42 3.88 -17.64
CA ARG A 97 -21.53 2.92 -17.61
C ARG A 97 -21.21 1.61 -18.33
N ASN A 98 -19.93 1.22 -18.35
CA ASN A 98 -19.44 0.10 -19.13
C ASN A 98 -18.45 -0.76 -18.31
N PRO A 99 -18.94 -1.56 -17.36
CA PRO A 99 -18.09 -2.46 -16.58
C PRO A 99 -17.38 -3.50 -17.47
N ALA A 100 -18.01 -3.94 -18.56
CA ALA A 100 -17.41 -4.87 -19.53
C ALA A 100 -16.19 -4.31 -20.25
N GLY A 101 -16.19 -3.02 -20.56
CA GLY A 101 -15.06 -2.34 -21.19
C GLY A 101 -13.82 -2.31 -20.31
N LEU A 102 -14.00 -2.11 -19.00
CA LEU A 102 -12.90 -2.14 -18.02
C LEU A 102 -12.44 -3.57 -17.76
N ARG A 103 -13.36 -4.52 -17.60
CA ARG A 103 -13.05 -5.94 -17.41
C ARG A 103 -12.23 -6.51 -18.56
N ARG A 104 -12.63 -6.26 -19.81
CA ARG A 104 -11.88 -6.72 -21.00
C ARG A 104 -10.48 -6.14 -21.05
N ALA A 105 -10.29 -4.89 -20.63
CA ALA A 105 -8.96 -4.29 -20.56
C ALA A 105 -8.08 -4.99 -19.51
N LEU A 106 -8.64 -5.34 -18.35
CA LEU A 106 -7.94 -6.13 -17.32
C LEU A 106 -7.65 -7.56 -17.79
N GLU A 107 -8.55 -8.19 -18.54
CA GLU A 107 -8.33 -9.52 -19.14
C GLU A 107 -7.20 -9.48 -20.19
N THR A 108 -7.13 -8.42 -21.01
CA THR A 108 -5.99 -8.21 -21.92
C THR A 108 -4.69 -8.00 -21.17
N LEU A 109 -4.70 -7.24 -20.07
CA LEU A 109 -3.51 -7.03 -19.23
C LEU A 109 -3.06 -8.32 -18.55
N ALA A 110 -4.00 -9.12 -18.03
CA ALA A 110 -3.70 -10.42 -17.42
C ALA A 110 -3.14 -11.44 -18.43
N ALA A 111 -3.53 -11.32 -19.70
CA ALA A 111 -3.04 -12.16 -20.79
C ALA A 111 -1.68 -11.69 -21.35
N ASP A 112 -1.25 -10.47 -21.04
CA ASP A 112 0.07 -9.97 -21.41
C ASP A 112 1.12 -10.55 -20.47
N SER A 113 1.94 -11.46 -20.99
CA SER A 113 2.99 -12.16 -20.25
C SER A 113 4.38 -11.69 -20.66
N THR A 114 4.56 -10.41 -20.99
CA THR A 114 5.86 -9.85 -21.37
C THR A 114 6.87 -9.91 -20.21
N VAL A 115 7.60 -11.04 -20.14
CA VAL A 115 8.67 -11.25 -19.16
C VAL A 115 9.89 -10.43 -19.56
N VAL A 116 10.24 -9.42 -18.76
CA VAL A 116 11.42 -8.60 -18.98
C VAL A 116 12.68 -9.39 -18.60
N ASN A 117 13.45 -9.82 -19.61
CA ASN A 117 14.47 -10.88 -19.49
C ASN A 117 15.89 -10.42 -19.07
N GLN A 118 16.08 -9.22 -18.53
CA GLN A 118 17.43 -8.73 -18.16
C GLN A 118 17.53 -8.35 -16.68
N ARG A 119 17.98 -9.35 -15.91
CA ARG A 119 18.26 -9.30 -14.48
C ARG A 119 19.65 -8.69 -14.26
N SER A 120 19.75 -7.37 -14.08
CA SER A 120 20.98 -6.75 -13.54
C SER A 120 20.62 -5.76 -12.45
N THR A 121 21.18 -5.97 -11.26
CA THR A 121 20.96 -5.13 -10.08
C THR A 121 21.44 -3.69 -10.27
N ALA A 122 22.35 -3.45 -11.22
CA ALA A 122 22.88 -2.13 -11.54
C ALA A 122 21.89 -1.22 -12.29
N VAL A 123 20.90 -1.78 -13.01
CA VAL A 123 19.88 -1.05 -13.79
C VAL A 123 18.46 -1.21 -13.23
N ALA A 124 18.32 -1.89 -12.10
CA ALA A 124 17.02 -2.17 -11.46
C ALA A 124 16.22 -0.92 -11.04
N HIS A 125 16.87 0.25 -10.94
CA HIS A 125 16.21 1.54 -10.61
C HIS A 125 15.65 2.28 -11.84
N VAL A 126 15.98 1.83 -13.06
CA VAL A 126 15.42 2.35 -14.33
C VAL A 126 14.22 1.50 -14.77
N TRP A 127 14.08 0.30 -14.23
CA TRP A 127 13.02 -0.63 -14.59
C TRP A 127 11.77 -0.39 -13.76
N ILE A 128 10.62 -0.42 -14.42
CA ILE A 128 9.30 -0.20 -13.82
C ILE A 128 8.86 -1.42 -12.98
N GLU A 129 9.50 -2.59 -13.17
CA GLU A 129 9.26 -3.80 -12.37
C GLU A 129 10.54 -4.35 -11.70
N SER A 130 10.39 -4.79 -10.46
CA SER A 130 11.47 -5.31 -9.61
C SER A 130 11.74 -6.81 -9.87
N PRO A 131 12.97 -7.23 -10.17
CA PRO A 131 13.30 -8.62 -10.57
C PRO A 131 13.34 -9.65 -9.42
N LEU A 132 12.83 -9.31 -8.23
CA LEU A 132 12.82 -10.16 -7.03
C LEU A 132 11.40 -10.58 -6.65
N ASP A 133 10.84 -11.49 -7.45
CA ASP A 133 9.50 -12.03 -7.27
C ASP A 133 9.46 -13.09 -6.14
N ALA A 134 9.31 -12.63 -4.90
CA ALA A 134 8.94 -13.48 -3.77
C ALA A 134 7.41 -13.59 -3.67
N LYS A 135 6.82 -14.53 -4.41
CA LYS A 135 5.36 -14.71 -4.65
C LYS A 135 4.42 -14.68 -3.43
N ALA A 136 4.91 -14.86 -2.19
CA ALA A 136 4.10 -14.78 -0.97
C ALA A 136 4.21 -13.41 -0.26
N ALA A 137 5.41 -12.83 -0.18
CA ALA A 137 5.61 -11.47 0.31
C ALA A 137 5.02 -10.44 -0.68
N ALA A 138 5.15 -10.71 -1.98
CA ALA A 138 4.61 -9.87 -3.05
C ALA A 138 3.10 -9.62 -2.92
N ARG A 139 2.30 -10.56 -2.39
CA ARG A 139 0.86 -10.34 -2.16
C ARG A 139 0.55 -9.38 -1.01
N LEU A 140 1.36 -9.41 0.04
CA LEU A 140 1.22 -8.50 1.18
C LEU A 140 1.78 -7.10 0.90
N PHE A 141 2.78 -7.02 0.01
CA PHE A 141 3.37 -5.76 -0.46
C PHE A 141 2.82 -5.28 -1.80
N ALA A 142 1.92 -6.02 -2.44
CA ALA A 142 1.24 -5.60 -3.66
C ALA A 142 0.50 -4.30 -3.39
N THR A 143 0.80 -3.29 -4.19
CA THR A 143 0.14 -1.98 -4.14
C THR A 143 -1.21 -1.99 -4.86
N HIS A 144 -1.48 -3.03 -5.66
CA HIS A 144 -2.76 -3.25 -6.35
C HIS A 144 -3.42 -4.55 -5.87
N PRO A 145 -4.76 -4.62 -5.81
CA PRO A 145 -5.45 -5.88 -5.61
C PRO A 145 -5.17 -6.81 -6.80
N PRO A 146 -5.21 -8.15 -6.59
CA PRO A 146 -5.09 -9.12 -7.68
C PRO A 146 -6.03 -8.78 -8.83
N ILE A 147 -5.55 -8.92 -10.08
CA ILE A 147 -6.34 -8.60 -11.27
C ILE A 147 -7.61 -9.46 -11.31
N GLU A 148 -7.52 -10.70 -10.84
CA GLU A 148 -8.63 -11.64 -10.75
C GLU A 148 -9.76 -11.13 -9.86
N ASP A 149 -9.42 -10.52 -8.71
CA ASP A 149 -10.40 -9.96 -7.78
C ASP A 149 -11.13 -8.76 -8.40
N ARG A 150 -10.39 -7.92 -9.13
CA ARG A 150 -10.97 -6.78 -9.86
C ARG A 150 -11.90 -7.25 -10.99
N ILE A 151 -11.50 -8.26 -11.75
CA ILE A 151 -12.34 -8.88 -12.78
C ILE A 151 -13.62 -9.45 -12.17
N ALA A 152 -13.53 -10.15 -11.03
CA ALA A 152 -14.69 -10.70 -10.33
C ALA A 152 -15.67 -9.61 -9.89
N LEU A 153 -15.17 -8.52 -9.30
CA LEU A 153 -15.98 -7.36 -8.90
C LEU A 153 -16.72 -6.74 -10.11
N LEU A 154 -16.03 -6.56 -11.24
CA LEU A 154 -16.63 -6.00 -12.45
C LEU A 154 -17.69 -6.92 -13.07
N ARG A 155 -17.53 -8.25 -12.96
CA ARG A 155 -18.57 -9.21 -13.36
C ARG A 155 -19.81 -9.10 -12.46
N GLN A 156 -19.64 -8.88 -11.16
CA GLN A 156 -20.77 -8.64 -10.26
C GLN A 156 -21.51 -7.33 -10.61
N MET A 157 -20.77 -6.28 -10.99
CA MET A 157 -21.35 -5.02 -11.50
C MET A 157 -22.15 -5.22 -12.80
N GLU A 158 -21.63 -6.01 -13.74
CA GLU A 158 -22.34 -6.36 -14.98
C GLU A 158 -23.68 -7.06 -14.70
N ASN A 159 -23.68 -7.94 -13.69
CA ASN A 159 -24.85 -8.73 -13.32
C ASN A 159 -25.83 -7.99 -12.38
N GLY A 160 -25.54 -6.75 -12.00
CA GLY A 160 -26.38 -5.95 -11.10
C GLY A 160 -26.44 -6.47 -9.66
N GLN A 161 -25.38 -7.12 -9.18
CA GLN A 161 -25.33 -7.80 -7.87
C GLN A 161 -24.72 -6.95 -6.73
N LEU A 162 -24.71 -5.62 -6.87
CA LEU A 162 -24.14 -4.68 -5.89
C LEU A 162 -25.16 -3.66 -5.39
#